data_AF-A0A520IYT1-F1
#
_entry.id   AF-A0A520IYT1-F1
#
_cell.length_a   1.000
_cell.length_b   1.000
_cell.length_c   1.000
_cell.angle_alpha   90.00
_cell.angle_beta   90.00
_cell.angle_gamma   90.00
#
_symmetry.space_group_name_H-M   'P 1'
#
loop_
_entity.id
_entity.type
_entity.pdbx_description
1 polymer ?
#
loop_
_entity_poly.entity_id
_entity_poly.type
_entity_poly.pdbx_seq_one_letter_code
_entity_poly.pdbx_strand_id
1 'polypeptide(L)'
;MVLLHVLEIKAVAPLNQVSLIPQPVKIEALAGTFKLNSSTKLISTSANKEIAELFAAMFKAPTGFNLQHAFSGSTGIQLSISKTPNALLGNEGYTLHVTPTKINIVANKPAGLFYGMQTLMQLLPKEIESPLLVKNKSWSVPCVKITDYPRFGWRGLMLDVSRHYFDKGMVKKYINQLAKYKMNVFHWHLTDDQGWRIEIKSLPKLTEIGAWRAPRVGLWWTP
;
A
#
# COMPACT_ATOMS: atom_id res chain seq x y z
N MET A 1 51.23 -15.86 -26.67
CA MET A 1 49.80 -15.57 -26.93
C MET A 1 49.02 -15.95 -25.67
N VAL A 2 48.84 -15.01 -24.74
CA VAL A 2 48.15 -15.27 -23.46
C VAL A 2 46.77 -14.63 -23.55
N LEU A 3 45.72 -15.44 -23.59
CA LEU A 3 44.34 -14.98 -23.55
C LEU A 3 44.01 -14.46 -22.15
N LEU A 4 43.85 -13.14 -22.00
CA LEU A 4 43.18 -12.55 -20.85
C LEU A 4 41.69 -12.88 -20.93
N HIS A 5 41.21 -13.75 -20.03
CA HIS A 5 39.78 -13.90 -19.76
C HIS A 5 39.33 -12.71 -18.91
N VAL A 6 38.59 -11.79 -19.51
CA VAL A 6 37.90 -10.72 -18.79
C VAL A 6 36.70 -11.34 -18.07
N LEU A 7 36.83 -11.52 -16.76
CA LEU A 7 35.71 -11.85 -15.87
C LEU A 7 34.81 -10.62 -15.75
N GLU A 8 33.64 -10.66 -16.39
CA GLU A 8 32.58 -9.69 -16.16
C GLU A 8 32.03 -9.85 -14.73
N ILE A 9 32.48 -9.00 -13.82
CA ILE A 9 31.87 -8.86 -12.50
C ILE A 9 30.56 -8.10 -12.67
N LYS A 10 29.43 -8.81 -12.72
CA LYS A 10 28.10 -8.19 -12.64
C LYS A 10 27.96 -7.55 -11.26
N ALA A 11 27.95 -6.22 -11.21
CA ALA A 11 27.70 -5.47 -9.99
C ALA A 11 26.35 -5.88 -9.39
N VAL A 12 26.39 -6.58 -8.27
CA VAL A 12 25.21 -6.82 -7.42
C VAL A 12 25.00 -5.55 -6.62
N ALA A 13 23.86 -4.87 -6.81
CA ALA A 13 23.52 -3.71 -6.00
C ALA A 13 23.51 -4.13 -4.51
N PRO A 14 24.18 -3.41 -3.62
CA PRO A 14 24.26 -3.80 -2.21
C PRO A 14 22.86 -3.83 -1.58
N LEU A 15 22.62 -4.82 -0.71
CA LEU A 15 21.38 -5.02 0.06
C LEU A 15 20.92 -3.79 0.88
N ASN A 16 21.80 -2.79 1.06
CA ASN A 16 21.53 -1.53 1.76
C ASN A 16 20.55 -0.57 1.07
N GLN A 17 20.02 -0.91 -0.12
CA GLN A 17 19.24 0.04 -0.93
C GLN A 17 17.71 -0.12 -0.83
N VAL A 18 17.20 -1.17 -0.18
CA VAL A 18 15.75 -1.42 -0.06
C VAL A 18 15.32 -1.28 1.40
N SER A 19 14.76 -0.12 1.73
CA SER A 19 14.19 0.18 3.06
C SER A 19 12.67 0.04 3.02
N LEU A 20 12.15 -1.10 3.49
CA LEU A 20 10.72 -1.40 3.50
C LEU A 20 10.17 -1.36 4.91
N ILE A 21 9.00 -0.73 5.08
CA ILE A 21 8.28 -0.66 6.34
C ILE A 21 6.82 -1.10 6.13
N PRO A 22 6.33 -2.11 6.88
CA PRO A 22 7.06 -3.00 7.78
C PRO A 22 8.11 -3.86 7.06
N GLN A 23 9.11 -4.35 7.81
CA GLN A 23 10.13 -5.26 7.30
C GLN A 23 9.48 -6.59 6.83
N PRO A 24 9.62 -6.97 5.55
CA PRO A 24 9.14 -8.25 5.04
C PRO A 24 9.85 -9.44 5.68
N VAL A 25 9.18 -10.59 5.67
CA VAL A 25 9.76 -11.86 6.18
C VAL A 25 11.08 -12.21 5.49
N LYS A 26 11.16 -12.07 4.16
CA LYS A 26 12.39 -12.34 3.40
C LYS A 26 12.52 -11.42 2.20
N ILE A 27 13.74 -10.90 1.99
CA ILE A 27 14.15 -10.12 0.82
C ILE A 27 15.44 -10.71 0.25
N GLU A 28 15.48 -10.92 -1.07
CA GLU A 28 16.69 -11.25 -1.82
C GLU A 28 16.90 -10.19 -2.91
N ALA A 29 18.02 -9.47 -2.87
CA ALA A 29 18.40 -8.55 -3.93
C ALA A 29 18.90 -9.30 -5.16
N LEU A 30 18.50 -8.85 -6.34
CA LEU A 30 18.93 -9.39 -7.63
C LEU A 30 19.56 -8.29 -8.48
N ALA A 31 20.35 -8.68 -9.48
CA ALA A 31 20.94 -7.72 -10.40
C ALA A 31 19.89 -7.13 -11.37
N GLY A 32 19.98 -5.82 -11.61
CA GLY A 32 19.16 -5.09 -12.58
C GLY A 32 17.99 -4.32 -11.99
N THR A 33 17.24 -3.67 -12.87
CA THR A 33 16.10 -2.82 -12.51
C THR A 33 14.96 -2.98 -13.50
N PHE A 34 13.73 -3.01 -13.01
CA PHE A 34 12.53 -2.81 -13.83
C PHE A 34 12.31 -1.31 -14.03
N LYS A 35 11.96 -0.88 -15.26
CA LYS A 35 11.61 0.52 -15.55
C LYS A 35 10.12 0.64 -15.82
N LEU A 36 9.41 1.34 -14.94
CA LEU A 36 8.01 1.71 -15.13
C LEU A 36 7.92 2.85 -16.16
N ASN A 37 7.05 2.66 -17.15
CA ASN A 37 6.84 3.62 -18.25
C ASN A 37 5.38 3.59 -18.72
N SER A 38 5.04 4.45 -19.67
CA SER A 38 3.68 4.57 -20.22
C SER A 38 3.17 3.32 -20.95
N SER A 39 4.06 2.43 -21.42
CA SER A 39 3.67 1.17 -22.08
C SER A 39 3.52 0.00 -21.11
N THR A 40 3.85 0.20 -19.83
CA THR A 40 3.69 -0.82 -18.80
C THR A 40 2.21 -1.13 -18.60
N LYS A 41 1.87 -2.42 -18.65
CA LYS A 41 0.50 -2.90 -18.40
C LYS A 41 0.36 -3.40 -16.97
N LEU A 42 -0.84 -3.23 -16.42
CA LEU A 42 -1.27 -3.88 -15.19
C LEU A 42 -2.14 -5.08 -15.55
N ILE A 43 -1.61 -6.27 -15.32
CA ILE A 43 -2.21 -7.53 -15.73
C ILE A 43 -2.86 -8.19 -14.52
N SER A 44 -4.15 -8.46 -14.59
CA SER A 44 -4.85 -9.22 -13.55
C SER A 44 -6.03 -10.00 -14.11
N THR A 45 -6.53 -10.97 -13.35
CA THR A 45 -7.83 -11.58 -13.63
C THR A 45 -8.97 -10.62 -13.29
N SER A 46 -10.18 -10.92 -13.77
CA SER A 46 -11.42 -10.19 -13.42
C SER A 46 -11.63 -10.08 -11.91
N ALA A 47 -11.31 -11.14 -11.16
CA ALA A 47 -11.44 -11.19 -9.70
C ALA A 47 -10.57 -10.19 -8.93
N ASN A 48 -9.53 -9.62 -9.56
CA ASN A 48 -8.61 -8.69 -8.92
C ASN A 48 -8.47 -7.36 -9.69
N LYS A 49 -9.41 -7.10 -10.61
CA LYS A 49 -9.41 -5.92 -11.47
C LYS A 49 -9.41 -4.62 -10.67
N GLU A 50 -10.21 -4.54 -9.60
CA GLU A 50 -10.31 -3.35 -8.75
C GLU A 50 -8.98 -2.96 -8.10
N ILE A 51 -8.16 -3.96 -7.70
CA ILE A 51 -6.82 -3.70 -7.17
C ILE A 51 -5.93 -3.11 -8.26
N ALA A 52 -5.95 -3.70 -9.46
CA ALA A 52 -5.16 -3.18 -10.58
C ALA A 52 -5.56 -1.74 -10.94
N GLU A 53 -6.85 -1.44 -11.01
CA GLU A 53 -7.37 -0.10 -11.32
C GLU A 53 -7.04 0.92 -10.22
N LEU A 54 -7.13 0.52 -8.95
CA LEU A 54 -6.75 1.37 -7.82
C LEU A 54 -5.29 1.81 -7.95
N PHE A 55 -4.36 0.87 -8.16
CA PHE A 55 -2.94 1.20 -8.26
C PHE A 55 -2.60 1.88 -9.60
N ALA A 56 -3.32 1.61 -10.69
CA ALA A 56 -3.20 2.39 -11.92
C ALA A 56 -3.50 3.88 -11.66
N ALA A 57 -4.57 4.17 -10.91
CA ALA A 57 -4.91 5.53 -10.53
C ALA A 57 -3.85 6.15 -9.60
N MET A 58 -3.31 5.39 -8.65
CA MET A 58 -2.22 5.84 -7.77
C MET A 58 -0.93 6.14 -8.54
N PHE A 59 -0.57 5.35 -9.55
CA PHE A 59 0.60 5.63 -10.39
C PHE A 59 0.38 6.83 -11.30
N LYS A 60 -0.85 7.05 -11.79
CA LYS A 60 -1.15 8.12 -12.74
C LYS A 60 -0.85 9.52 -12.19
N ALA A 61 -1.18 9.80 -10.93
CA ALA A 61 -0.99 11.12 -10.33
C ALA A 61 0.49 11.60 -10.36
N PRO A 62 1.47 10.85 -9.82
CA PRO A 62 2.88 11.24 -9.82
C PRO A 62 3.56 11.04 -11.18
N THR A 63 3.21 9.99 -11.94
CA THR A 63 3.95 9.62 -13.16
C THR A 63 3.38 10.23 -14.44
N GLY A 64 2.09 10.56 -14.45
CA GLY A 64 1.35 10.91 -15.67
C GLY A 64 1.04 9.72 -16.58
N PHE A 65 1.46 8.50 -16.23
CA PHE A 65 1.25 7.32 -17.08
C PHE A 65 -0.17 6.78 -16.95
N ASN A 66 -0.84 6.58 -18.08
CA ASN A 66 -2.14 5.94 -18.14
C ASN A 66 -1.97 4.43 -18.35
N LEU A 67 -1.50 3.73 -17.30
CA LEU A 67 -1.24 2.30 -17.37
C LEU A 67 -2.53 1.54 -17.68
N GLN A 68 -2.51 0.79 -18.79
CA GLN A 68 -3.69 0.04 -19.23
C GLN A 68 -3.83 -1.25 -18.42
N HIS A 69 -5.07 -1.54 -18.01
CA HIS A 69 -5.42 -2.86 -17.49
C HIS A 69 -5.49 -3.88 -18.63
N ALA A 70 -4.96 -5.08 -18.38
CA ALA A 70 -5.05 -6.20 -19.32
C ALA A 70 -5.37 -7.50 -18.56
N PHE A 71 -6.04 -8.43 -19.24
CA PHE A 71 -6.35 -9.74 -18.67
C PHE A 71 -5.26 -10.79 -18.93
N SER A 72 -4.33 -10.50 -19.85
CA SER A 72 -3.22 -11.37 -20.22
C SER A 72 -2.00 -10.55 -20.66
N GLY A 73 -0.82 -11.14 -20.52
CA GLY A 73 0.45 -10.56 -20.93
C GLY A 73 1.63 -11.24 -20.26
N SER A 74 2.83 -11.07 -20.82
CA SER A 74 4.08 -11.64 -20.31
C SER A 74 5.03 -10.60 -19.70
N THR A 75 4.75 -9.31 -19.89
CA THR A 75 5.56 -8.17 -19.44
C THR A 75 4.70 -7.15 -18.71
N GLY A 76 5.31 -6.41 -17.78
CA GLY A 76 4.62 -5.43 -16.93
C GLY A 76 4.34 -5.94 -15.51
N ILE A 77 3.32 -5.40 -14.85
CA ILE A 77 2.98 -5.71 -13.46
C ILE A 77 1.84 -6.72 -13.47
N GLN A 78 2.09 -7.93 -12.99
CA GLN A 78 1.15 -9.04 -12.99
C GLN A 78 0.70 -9.39 -11.58
N LEU A 79 -0.62 -9.45 -11.40
CA LEU A 79 -1.29 -9.83 -10.16
C LEU A 79 -2.00 -11.18 -10.36
N SER A 80 -1.68 -12.18 -9.55
CA SER A 80 -2.26 -13.52 -9.69
C SER A 80 -2.58 -14.18 -8.36
N ILE A 81 -3.75 -14.82 -8.30
CA ILE A 81 -4.10 -15.68 -7.17
C ILE A 81 -3.56 -17.08 -7.44
N SER A 82 -2.84 -17.64 -6.47
CA SER A 82 -2.31 -19.00 -6.58
C SER A 82 -3.44 -20.01 -6.67
N LYS A 83 -3.35 -20.93 -7.65
CA LYS A 83 -4.27 -22.07 -7.75
C LYS A 83 -4.00 -23.12 -6.65
N THR A 84 -2.78 -23.15 -6.14
CA THR A 84 -2.33 -24.00 -5.03
C THR A 84 -1.94 -23.11 -3.85
N PRO A 85 -2.86 -22.88 -2.89
CA PRO A 85 -2.59 -21.97 -1.78
C PRO A 85 -1.37 -22.39 -0.96
N ASN A 86 -0.48 -21.45 -0.67
CA ASN A 86 0.66 -21.68 0.21
C ASN A 86 0.24 -21.40 1.65
N ALA A 87 0.19 -22.43 2.50
CA ALA A 87 -0.24 -22.30 3.88
C ALA A 87 0.55 -21.25 4.69
N LEU A 88 1.84 -21.07 4.40
CA LEU A 88 2.69 -20.10 5.09
C LEU A 88 2.27 -18.65 4.82
N LEU A 89 1.73 -18.36 3.63
CA LEU A 89 1.31 -17.01 3.28
C LEU A 89 -0.03 -16.62 3.93
N GLY A 90 -0.86 -17.59 4.33
CA GLY A 90 -2.20 -17.31 4.86
C GLY A 90 -3.05 -16.48 3.89
N ASN A 91 -3.93 -15.63 4.43
CA ASN A 91 -4.84 -14.80 3.63
C ASN A 91 -4.22 -13.47 3.17
N GLU A 92 -3.22 -12.97 3.87
CA GLU A 92 -2.65 -11.63 3.67
C GLU A 92 -1.22 -11.66 3.09
N GLY A 93 -0.59 -12.83 3.04
CA GLY A 93 0.76 -12.97 2.51
C GLY A 93 0.82 -13.01 0.99
N TYR A 94 2.01 -12.70 0.48
CA TYR A 94 2.31 -12.65 -0.95
C TYR A 94 3.77 -12.98 -1.23
N THR A 95 4.04 -13.31 -2.48
CA THR A 95 5.39 -13.26 -3.06
C THR A 95 5.43 -12.17 -4.11
N LEU A 96 6.54 -11.44 -4.17
CA LEU A 96 6.79 -10.39 -5.15
C LEU A 96 8.14 -10.67 -5.80
N HIS A 97 8.17 -10.74 -7.13
CA HIS A 97 9.38 -10.97 -7.91
C HIS A 97 9.51 -9.93 -9.00
N VAL A 98 10.55 -9.10 -8.90
CA VAL A 98 10.89 -8.06 -9.87
C VAL A 98 12.04 -8.55 -10.73
N THR A 99 11.83 -8.55 -12.04
CA THR A 99 12.86 -8.76 -13.06
C THR A 99 12.92 -7.51 -13.96
N PRO A 100 13.91 -7.37 -14.86
CA PRO A 100 13.97 -6.21 -15.75
C PRO A 100 12.75 -6.04 -16.67
N THR A 101 11.97 -7.11 -16.90
CA THR A 101 10.84 -7.12 -17.85
C THR A 101 9.47 -7.30 -17.21
N LYS A 102 9.40 -7.80 -15.96
CA LYS A 102 8.12 -8.05 -15.28
C LYS A 102 8.22 -7.91 -13.76
N ILE A 103 7.11 -7.52 -13.15
CA ILE A 103 6.87 -7.58 -11.72
C ILE A 103 5.74 -8.55 -11.50
N ASN A 104 5.99 -9.66 -10.82
CA ASN A 104 4.98 -10.68 -10.56
C ASN A 104 4.65 -10.72 -9.07
N ILE A 105 3.37 -10.52 -8.74
CA ILE A 105 2.83 -10.58 -7.38
C ILE A 105 1.83 -11.73 -7.32
N VAL A 106 2.11 -12.70 -6.44
CA VAL A 106 1.29 -13.90 -6.25
C VAL A 106 0.85 -13.97 -4.80
N ALA A 107 -0.45 -14.20 -4.57
CA ALA A 107 -1.01 -14.36 -3.22
C ALA A 107 -2.11 -15.45 -3.20
N ASN A 108 -2.52 -15.86 -2.01
CA ASN A 108 -3.63 -16.81 -1.86
C ASN A 108 -5.01 -16.14 -1.97
N LYS A 109 -5.10 -14.85 -1.62
CA LYS A 109 -6.34 -14.05 -1.59
C LYS A 109 -6.06 -12.61 -2.07
N PRO A 110 -7.10 -11.86 -2.48
CA PRO A 110 -6.94 -10.48 -2.95
C PRO A 110 -6.22 -9.55 -1.95
N ALA A 111 -6.41 -9.74 -0.64
CA ALA A 111 -5.72 -8.95 0.39
C ALA A 111 -4.19 -9.04 0.29
N GLY A 112 -3.64 -10.22 0.00
CA GLY A 112 -2.19 -10.37 -0.21
C GLY A 112 -1.69 -9.66 -1.47
N LEU A 113 -2.49 -9.63 -2.55
CA LEU A 113 -2.14 -8.84 -3.74
C LEU A 113 -2.10 -7.35 -3.42
N PHE A 114 -3.07 -6.86 -2.65
CA PHE A 114 -3.11 -5.48 -2.21
C PHE A 114 -1.86 -5.11 -1.40
N TYR A 115 -1.47 -5.93 -0.41
CA TYR A 115 -0.25 -5.67 0.37
C TYR A 115 1.04 -5.83 -0.43
N GLY A 116 1.07 -6.74 -1.41
CA GLY A 116 2.18 -6.84 -2.35
C GLY A 116 2.34 -5.55 -3.17
N MET A 117 1.25 -4.95 -3.59
CA MET A 117 1.27 -3.66 -4.28
C MET A 117 1.69 -2.50 -3.36
N GLN A 118 1.33 -2.52 -2.07
CA GLN A 118 1.86 -1.55 -1.10
C GLN A 118 3.38 -1.63 -0.99
N THR A 119 3.93 -2.85 -1.00
CA THR A 119 5.40 -3.03 -1.03
C THR A 119 6.00 -2.57 -2.34
N LEU A 120 5.34 -2.81 -3.49
CA LEU A 120 5.80 -2.29 -4.77
C LEU A 120 5.88 -0.75 -4.78
N MET A 121 4.89 -0.06 -4.20
CA MET A 121 4.91 1.40 -4.06
C MET A 121 6.16 1.87 -3.30
N GLN A 122 6.57 1.16 -2.24
CA GLN A 122 7.76 1.52 -1.46
C GLN A 122 9.09 1.19 -2.17
N LEU A 123 9.09 0.26 -3.14
CA LEU A 123 10.26 -0.04 -3.95
C LEU A 123 10.52 0.98 -5.06
N LEU A 124 9.53 1.81 -5.39
CA LEU A 124 9.67 2.93 -6.32
C LEU A 124 10.33 4.14 -5.61
N PRO A 125 10.86 5.12 -6.37
CA PRO A 125 11.33 6.36 -5.79
C PRO A 125 10.23 7.05 -4.97
N LYS A 126 10.59 7.66 -3.84
CA LYS A 126 9.65 8.31 -2.89
C LYS A 126 8.65 9.27 -3.54
N GLU A 127 9.02 9.89 -4.66
CA GLU A 127 8.17 10.79 -5.43
C GLU A 127 6.91 10.12 -5.98
N ILE A 128 6.83 8.78 -5.97
CA ILE A 128 5.63 8.04 -6.34
C ILE A 128 4.45 8.30 -5.40
N GLU A 129 4.71 8.88 -4.23
CA GLU A 129 3.66 9.27 -3.29
C GLU A 129 3.17 10.72 -3.51
N SER A 130 3.75 11.42 -4.49
CA SER A 130 3.32 12.77 -4.82
C SER A 130 1.87 12.78 -5.30
N PRO A 131 1.01 13.66 -4.78
CA PRO A 131 -0.35 13.84 -5.30
C PRO A 131 -0.36 14.60 -6.65
N LEU A 132 0.79 15.10 -7.10
CA LEU A 132 0.96 15.89 -8.32
C LEU A 132 1.98 15.25 -9.26
N LEU A 133 1.86 15.56 -10.55
CA LEU A 133 2.78 15.11 -11.59
C LEU A 133 4.23 15.52 -11.28
N VAL A 134 5.13 14.55 -11.29
CA VAL A 134 6.58 14.76 -11.11
C VAL A 134 7.27 14.59 -12.45
N LYS A 135 7.80 15.70 -12.98
CA LYS A 135 8.49 15.72 -14.29
C LYS A 135 9.92 15.18 -14.18
N ASN A 136 10.44 14.66 -15.30
CA ASN A 136 11.84 14.24 -15.46
C ASN A 136 12.34 13.20 -14.43
N LYS A 137 11.44 12.40 -13.85
CA LYS A 137 11.79 11.33 -12.93
C LYS A 137 11.86 9.99 -13.66
N SER A 138 12.91 9.23 -13.41
CA SER A 138 12.97 7.83 -13.81
C SER A 138 12.29 6.96 -12.75
N TRP A 139 11.24 6.25 -13.14
CA TRP A 139 10.51 5.34 -12.27
C TRP A 139 11.10 3.94 -12.38
N SER A 140 12.08 3.63 -11.54
CA SER A 140 12.75 2.33 -11.53
C SER A 140 12.51 1.57 -10.23
N VAL A 141 12.44 0.25 -10.33
CA VAL A 141 12.29 -0.69 -9.21
C VAL A 141 13.49 -1.63 -9.25
N PRO A 142 14.24 -1.82 -8.15
CA PRO A 142 15.33 -2.80 -8.12
C PRO A 142 14.79 -4.22 -8.31
N CYS A 143 15.54 -5.07 -9.01
CA CYS A 143 15.18 -6.48 -9.12
C CYS A 143 15.35 -7.15 -7.75
N VAL A 144 14.29 -7.78 -7.26
CA VAL A 144 14.22 -8.39 -5.93
C VAL A 144 13.26 -9.58 -5.93
N LYS A 145 13.46 -10.50 -5.00
CA LYS A 145 12.44 -11.47 -4.57
C LYS A 145 12.07 -11.18 -3.13
N ILE A 146 10.77 -11.06 -2.87
CA ILE A 146 10.21 -10.83 -1.55
C ILE A 146 9.18 -11.91 -1.25
N THR A 147 9.26 -12.48 -0.07
CA THR A 147 8.18 -13.28 0.52
C THR A 147 7.77 -12.57 1.80
N ASP A 148 6.48 -12.32 1.93
CA ASP A 148 5.96 -11.60 3.10
C ASP A 148 4.60 -12.13 3.54
N TYR A 149 4.37 -12.07 4.85
CA TYR A 149 3.12 -12.42 5.50
C TYR A 149 3.11 -11.84 6.91
N PRO A 150 1.94 -11.44 7.43
CA PRO A 150 1.89 -10.81 8.74
C PRO A 150 2.09 -11.82 9.86
N ARG A 151 2.84 -11.41 10.90
CA ARG A 151 2.94 -12.17 12.15
C ARG A 151 1.60 -12.24 12.91
N PHE A 152 0.82 -11.15 12.87
CA PHE A 152 -0.46 -11.04 13.57
C PHE A 152 -1.57 -10.65 12.59
N GLY A 153 -2.71 -11.34 12.68
CA GLY A 153 -3.88 -11.05 11.85
C GLY A 153 -4.63 -9.77 12.22
N TRP A 154 -4.40 -9.20 13.42
CA TRP A 154 -5.03 -7.97 13.88
C TRP A 154 -3.98 -6.86 14.04
N ARG A 155 -4.01 -5.88 13.13
CA ARG A 155 -3.09 -4.74 13.10
C ARG A 155 -3.90 -3.47 13.01
N GLY A 156 -4.34 -3.00 14.17
CA GLY A 156 -5.34 -1.95 14.30
C GLY A 156 -4.80 -0.63 14.80
N LEU A 157 -5.46 0.46 14.42
CA LEU A 157 -5.27 1.78 15.02
C LEU A 157 -6.63 2.41 15.30
N MET A 158 -6.77 3.03 16.48
CA MET A 158 -7.96 3.76 16.88
C MET A 158 -7.86 5.25 16.55
N LEU A 159 -8.88 5.81 15.89
CA LEU A 159 -9.03 7.25 15.73
C LEU A 159 -10.21 7.75 16.58
N ASP A 160 -9.89 8.62 17.53
CA ASP A 160 -10.88 9.36 18.33
C ASP A 160 -11.33 10.61 17.59
N VAL A 161 -12.58 10.59 17.13
CA VAL A 161 -13.24 11.74 16.50
C VAL A 161 -14.24 12.43 17.43
N SER A 162 -14.40 11.92 18.65
CA SER A 162 -15.36 12.44 19.64
C SER A 162 -14.80 13.67 20.34
N ARG A 163 -13.52 13.65 20.73
CA ARG A 163 -12.88 14.76 21.45
C ARG A 163 -12.60 15.95 20.54
N HIS A 164 -12.13 15.66 19.33
CA HIS A 164 -11.94 16.64 18.26
C HIS A 164 -12.52 16.08 16.96
N TYR A 165 -13.29 16.91 16.26
CA TYR A 165 -13.88 16.51 15.00
C TYR A 165 -12.83 16.53 13.88
N PHE A 166 -12.86 15.49 13.05
CA PHE A 166 -12.09 15.40 11.82
C PHE A 166 -13.05 15.17 10.66
N ASP A 167 -12.87 15.93 9.58
CA ASP A 167 -13.74 15.77 8.42
C ASP A 167 -13.51 14.44 7.69
N LYS A 168 -14.48 14.06 6.85
CA LYS A 168 -14.45 12.83 6.04
C LYS A 168 -13.18 12.71 5.17
N GLY A 169 -12.68 13.83 4.65
CA GLY A 169 -11.48 13.86 3.82
C GLY A 169 -10.23 13.49 4.62
N MET A 170 -10.10 14.03 5.82
CA MET A 170 -9.03 13.68 6.76
C MET A 170 -9.12 12.21 7.17
N VAL A 171 -10.29 11.71 7.55
CA VAL A 171 -10.47 10.30 7.95
C VAL A 171 -10.09 9.36 6.81
N LYS A 172 -10.49 9.66 5.57
CA LYS A 172 -10.07 8.88 4.39
C LYS A 172 -8.56 8.91 4.17
N LYS A 173 -7.92 10.08 4.29
CA LYS A 173 -6.46 10.21 4.21
C LYS A 173 -5.78 9.37 5.29
N TYR A 174 -6.34 9.36 6.51
CA TYR A 174 -5.83 8.56 7.62
C TYR A 174 -5.90 7.06 7.32
N ILE A 175 -7.05 6.56 6.85
CA ILE A 175 -7.21 5.15 6.43
C ILE A 175 -6.23 4.79 5.32
N ASN A 176 -6.00 5.69 4.35
CA ASN A 176 -5.01 5.44 3.29
C ASN A 176 -3.58 5.29 3.84
N GLN A 177 -3.21 6.08 4.86
CA GLN A 177 -1.91 5.93 5.52
C GLN A 177 -1.81 4.61 6.28
N LEU A 178 -2.87 4.18 6.97
CA LEU A 178 -2.93 2.88 7.63
C LEU A 178 -2.72 1.73 6.62
N ALA A 179 -3.42 1.79 5.49
CA ALA A 179 -3.34 0.77 4.45
C ALA A 179 -1.92 0.66 3.83
N LYS A 180 -1.23 1.80 3.64
CA LYS A 180 0.17 1.84 3.18
C LYS A 180 1.10 1.01 4.05
N TYR A 181 0.91 1.05 5.37
CA TYR A 181 1.70 0.30 6.34
C TYR A 181 1.09 -1.06 6.72
N LYS A 182 0.17 -1.58 5.88
CA LYS A 182 -0.47 -2.89 6.03
C LYS A 182 -1.27 -3.05 7.32
N MET A 183 -1.75 -1.95 7.91
CA MET A 183 -2.73 -1.99 9.00
C MET A 183 -4.09 -2.37 8.40
N ASN A 184 -4.81 -3.26 9.08
CA ASN A 184 -6.00 -3.91 8.52
C ASN A 184 -7.27 -3.74 9.38
N VAL A 185 -7.14 -3.10 10.54
CA VAL A 185 -8.27 -2.74 11.39
C VAL A 185 -8.26 -1.23 11.63
N PHE A 186 -9.39 -0.58 11.37
CA PHE A 186 -9.62 0.82 11.72
C PHE A 186 -10.67 0.87 12.82
N HIS A 187 -10.26 1.16 14.05
CA HIS A 187 -11.18 1.35 15.16
C HIS A 187 -11.62 2.81 15.19
N TRP A 188 -12.87 3.06 14.83
CA TRP A 188 -13.41 4.41 14.80
C TRP A 188 -14.18 4.71 16.09
N HIS A 189 -13.57 5.46 17.00
CA HIS A 189 -14.20 5.87 18.26
C HIS A 189 -15.10 7.09 18.00
N LEU A 190 -16.41 6.83 17.90
CA LEU A 190 -17.41 7.76 17.34
C LEU A 190 -18.18 8.57 18.37
N THR A 191 -18.13 8.19 19.65
CA THR A 191 -18.95 8.81 20.69
C THR A 191 -18.15 8.95 21.98
N ASP A 192 -18.29 10.07 22.66
CA ASP A 192 -17.73 10.30 24.00
C ASP A 192 -18.45 11.48 24.67
N ASP A 193 -18.05 11.86 25.89
CA ASP A 193 -18.71 12.93 26.65
C ASP A 193 -18.71 14.28 25.91
N GLN A 194 -17.71 14.52 25.06
CA GLN A 194 -17.52 15.78 24.34
C GLN A 194 -18.15 15.77 22.94
N GLY A 195 -18.68 14.64 22.48
CA GLY A 195 -19.47 14.63 21.27
C GLY A 195 -19.85 13.28 20.70
N TRP A 196 -20.90 13.32 19.86
CA TRP A 196 -21.50 12.20 19.16
C TRP A 196 -21.37 12.37 17.64
N ARG A 197 -20.78 11.40 16.93
CA ARG A 197 -20.31 11.58 15.53
C ARG A 197 -21.02 10.72 14.48
N ILE A 198 -22.03 9.95 14.86
CA ILE A 198 -22.76 9.06 13.94
C ILE A 198 -24.25 9.35 13.95
N GLU A 199 -24.87 9.45 12.77
CA GLU A 199 -26.32 9.68 12.70
C GLU A 199 -27.09 8.45 13.20
N ILE A 200 -28.03 8.67 14.13
CA ILE A 200 -29.03 7.68 14.53
C ILE A 200 -30.41 8.26 14.25
N LYS A 201 -31.06 7.78 13.19
CA LYS A 201 -32.31 8.36 12.66
C LYS A 201 -33.45 8.43 13.68
N SER A 202 -33.54 7.47 14.59
CA SER A 202 -34.56 7.45 15.65
C SER A 202 -34.26 8.40 16.80
N LEU A 203 -33.04 8.94 16.89
CA LEU A 203 -32.56 9.81 17.97
C LEU A 203 -31.86 11.06 17.40
N PRO A 204 -32.57 11.93 16.66
CA PRO A 204 -31.98 13.03 15.90
C PRO A 204 -31.20 14.04 16.77
N LYS A 205 -31.62 14.22 18.03
CA LYS A 205 -30.93 15.09 19.00
C LYS A 205 -29.46 14.71 19.25
N LEU A 206 -29.08 13.45 19.00
CA LEU A 206 -27.69 13.00 19.14
C LEU A 206 -26.74 13.75 18.18
N THR A 207 -27.17 14.05 16.97
CA THR A 207 -26.36 14.82 16.00
C THR A 207 -26.77 16.28 15.88
N GLU A 208 -28.03 16.63 16.12
CA GLU A 208 -28.47 18.04 16.12
C GLU A 208 -27.84 18.83 17.28
N ILE A 209 -27.72 18.19 18.46
CA ILE A 209 -27.19 18.81 19.69
C ILE A 209 -25.87 18.13 20.09
N GLY A 210 -25.87 16.81 20.25
CA GLY A 210 -24.74 16.04 20.78
C GLY A 210 -23.48 16.04 19.90
N ALA A 211 -23.57 16.45 18.63
CA ALA A 211 -22.40 16.60 17.76
C ALA A 211 -21.62 17.90 18.00
N TRP A 212 -22.07 18.79 18.90
CA TRP A 212 -21.37 20.05 19.15
C TRP A 212 -20.83 20.09 20.58
N ARG A 213 -19.63 20.63 20.75
CA ARG A 213 -19.02 20.75 22.09
C ARG A 213 -19.79 21.80 22.88
N ALA A 214 -20.28 21.42 24.04
CA ALA A 214 -20.76 22.37 25.03
C ALA A 214 -19.58 23.13 25.68
N PRO A 215 -19.69 24.44 25.94
CA PRO A 215 -18.73 25.17 26.76
C PRO A 215 -18.67 24.54 28.15
N ARG A 216 -17.53 23.96 28.52
CA ARG A 216 -17.29 23.50 29.91
C ARG A 216 -16.52 24.59 30.63
N VAL A 217 -17.27 25.54 31.21
CA VAL A 217 -16.74 26.58 32.10
C VAL A 217 -16.91 26.12 33.55
N GLY A 218 -15.83 26.12 34.32
CA GLY A 218 -15.81 25.68 35.72
C GLY A 218 -14.42 25.23 36.17
N LEU A 219 -14.13 25.37 37.46
CA LEU A 219 -12.95 24.75 38.08
C LEU A 219 -13.24 23.26 38.29
N TRP A 220 -12.40 22.39 37.73
CA TRP A 220 -12.52 20.93 37.87
C TRP A 220 -12.16 20.45 39.28
N TRP A 221 -11.70 21.36 40.14
CA TRP A 221 -11.32 21.14 41.52
C TRP A 221 -11.38 22.48 42.29
N THR A 222 -11.93 22.44 43.49
CA THR A 222 -11.79 23.50 44.50
C THR A 222 -10.58 23.19 45.39
N PRO A 223 -9.71 24.18 45.68
CA PRO A 223 -8.49 24.02 46.49
C PRO A 223 -8.63 23.21 47.77
#